data_AF-A0A2S5LFC6-F1
#
_entry.id   AF-A0A2S5LFC6-F1
#
_cell.length_a   1.000
_cell.length_b   1.000
_cell.length_c   1.000
_cell.angle_alpha   90.00
_cell.angle_beta   90.00
_cell.angle_gamma   90.00
#
_symmetry.space_group_name_H-M   'P 1'
#
loop_
_entity.id
_entity.type
_entity.pdbx_description
1 polymer ?
#
loop_
_entity_poly.entity_id
_entity_poly.type
_entity_poly.pdbx_seq_one_letter_code
_entity_poly.pdbx_strand_id
1 'polypeptide(L)'
;MAVNVFEGARRIMKLVMVIIALTGLYNAVDSKPDMKLVYEIPFVGEKAVRIDGDGCKTYDDADEVIGSVNQEGNQYDLILCFKAHRADSGEMLIPYEVDAVNKTWQGAGTYDDKVIQYTRSIKNSFSVSDSDEQFVNKQYWPKKIKAILFPLGIAVISIFGFWIFCWIVGWVVRGFAGIPMRQDSKK
;
A
#
# COMPACT_ATOMS: atom_id res chain seq x y z
N MET A 1 27.83 -33.13 -33.13
CA MET A 1 27.18 -33.15 -31.79
C MET A 1 25.79 -32.57 -31.96
N ALA A 2 24.75 -33.41 -31.91
CA ALA A 2 23.37 -32.93 -32.01
C ALA A 2 23.03 -32.22 -30.69
N VAL A 3 22.79 -30.91 -30.74
CA VAL A 3 22.32 -30.16 -29.58
C VAL A 3 20.91 -30.66 -29.26
N ASN A 4 20.71 -31.22 -28.07
CA ASN A 4 19.38 -31.64 -27.62
C ASN A 4 18.57 -30.40 -27.23
N VAL A 5 17.92 -29.79 -28.22
CA VAL A 5 17.16 -28.54 -28.08
C VAL A 5 16.09 -28.64 -27.00
N PHE A 6 15.50 -29.82 -26.80
CA PHE A 6 14.50 -30.06 -25.74
C PHE A 6 15.10 -30.00 -24.34
N GLU A 7 16.33 -30.47 -24.16
CA GLU A 7 17.01 -30.39 -22.88
C GLU A 7 17.47 -28.96 -22.57
N GLY A 8 17.90 -28.22 -23.60
CA GLY A 8 18.15 -26.78 -23.52
C GLY A 8 16.90 -26.01 -23.09
N ALA A 9 15.76 -26.26 -23.76
CA ALA A 9 14.49 -25.61 -23.44
C ALA A 9 14.02 -25.91 -22.01
N ARG A 10 14.16 -27.15 -21.53
CA ARG A 10 13.82 -27.52 -20.15
C ARG A 10 14.68 -26.79 -19.11
N ARG A 11 15.97 -26.57 -19.40
CA ARG A 11 16.88 -25.81 -18.53
C ARG A 11 16.51 -24.33 -18.48
N ILE A 12 16.19 -23.72 -19.63
CA ILE A 12 15.74 -22.33 -19.71
C ILE A 12 14.43 -22.14 -18.94
N MET A 13 13.46 -23.03 -19.11
CA MET A 13 12.20 -22.99 -18.37
C MET A 13 12.42 -22.98 -16.85
N LYS A 14 13.29 -23.86 -16.34
CA LYS A 14 13.63 -23.89 -14.91
C LYS A 14 14.29 -22.59 -14.44
N LEU A 15 15.20 -22.02 -15.24
CA LEU A 15 15.83 -20.73 -14.91
C LEU A 15 14.78 -19.61 -14.82
N VAL A 16 13.85 -19.53 -15.75
CA VAL A 16 12.77 -18.54 -15.72
C VAL A 16 11.90 -18.71 -14.45
N MET A 17 11.54 -19.94 -14.09
CA MET A 17 10.79 -20.21 -12.86
C MET A 17 11.56 -19.79 -11.60
N VAL A 18 12.87 -20.02 -11.56
CA VAL A 18 13.73 -19.56 -10.46
C VAL A 18 13.75 -18.04 -10.38
N ILE A 19 13.87 -17.35 -11.52
CA ILE A 19 13.82 -15.89 -11.56
C ILE A 19 12.48 -15.37 -11.03
N ILE A 20 11.35 -15.95 -11.47
CA ILE A 20 10.03 -15.57 -10.97
C ILE A 20 9.93 -15.79 -9.46
N ALA A 21 10.43 -16.92 -8.95
CA ALA A 21 10.43 -17.23 -7.51
C ALA A 21 11.26 -16.22 -6.72
N LEU A 22 12.47 -15.89 -7.20
CA LEU A 22 13.34 -14.90 -6.56
C LEU A 22 12.72 -13.50 -6.57
N THR A 23 12.11 -13.09 -7.69
CA THR A 23 11.39 -11.82 -7.78
C THR A 23 10.20 -11.78 -6.82
N GLY A 24 9.43 -12.86 -6.72
CA GLY A 24 8.33 -12.98 -5.76
C GLY A 24 8.81 -12.86 -4.31
N LEU A 25 9.91 -13.53 -3.97
CA LEU A 25 10.52 -13.47 -2.64
C LEU A 25 11.05 -12.07 -2.31
N TYR A 26 11.74 -11.43 -3.26
CA TYR A 26 12.25 -10.07 -3.10
C TYR A 26 11.10 -9.10 -2.79
N ASN A 27 10.03 -9.12 -3.59
CA ASN A 27 8.86 -8.28 -3.37
C ASN A 27 8.18 -8.58 -2.02
N ALA A 28 8.12 -9.86 -1.62
CA ALA A 28 7.54 -10.25 -0.33
C ALA A 28 8.35 -9.68 0.86
N VAL A 29 9.67 -9.69 0.79
CA VAL A 29 10.53 -9.11 1.83
C VAL A 29 10.40 -7.59 1.88
N ASP A 30 10.34 -6.93 0.73
CA ASP A 30 10.22 -5.47 0.62
C ASP A 30 8.80 -4.94 0.87
N SER A 31 7.80 -5.83 0.94
CA SER A 31 6.39 -5.46 1.10
C SER A 31 6.14 -4.72 2.43
N LYS A 32 5.77 -3.45 2.35
CA LYS A 32 5.32 -2.68 3.51
C LYS A 32 3.80 -2.84 3.69
N PRO A 33 3.29 -3.07 4.91
CA PRO A 33 1.86 -3.15 5.13
C PRO A 33 1.23 -1.77 4.94
N ASP A 34 0.10 -1.72 4.23
CA ASP A 34 -0.70 -0.50 4.13
C ASP A 34 -1.48 -0.29 5.45
N MET A 35 -0.79 0.31 6.41
CA MET A 35 -1.34 0.63 7.73
C MET A 35 -1.50 2.14 7.86
N LYS A 36 -2.74 2.57 7.97
CA LYS A 36 -3.12 3.98 8.09
C LYS A 36 -3.89 4.19 9.38
N LEU A 37 -3.53 5.23 10.12
CA LEU A 37 -4.30 5.77 11.23
C LEU A 37 -4.82 7.14 10.82
N VAL A 38 -6.14 7.29 10.76
CA VAL A 38 -6.77 8.55 10.36
C VAL A 38 -7.36 9.23 11.58
N TYR A 39 -7.00 10.49 11.78
CA TYR A 39 -7.58 11.35 12.79
C TYR A 39 -8.29 12.50 12.12
N GLU A 40 -9.46 12.84 12.63
CA GLU A 40 -10.21 14.02 12.25
C GLU A 40 -10.04 15.11 13.28
N ILE A 41 -9.77 16.32 12.82
CA ILE A 41 -9.78 17.54 13.63
C ILE A 41 -11.01 18.31 13.19
N PRO A 42 -12.11 18.24 13.97
CA PRO A 42 -13.39 18.80 13.53
C PRO A 42 -13.34 20.32 13.45
N PHE A 43 -12.61 20.99 14.35
CA PHE A 43 -12.51 22.44 14.38
C PHE A 43 -11.19 22.91 15.01
N VAL A 44 -10.89 24.20 14.87
CA VAL A 44 -9.66 24.80 15.43
C VAL A 44 -9.65 24.69 16.95
N GLY A 45 -8.57 24.12 17.49
CA GLY A 45 -8.37 23.94 18.93
C GLY A 45 -9.11 22.73 19.51
N GLU A 46 -9.89 21.99 18.71
CA GLU A 46 -10.47 20.73 19.14
C GLU A 46 -9.45 19.59 19.10
N LYS A 47 -9.69 18.57 19.93
CA LYS A 47 -8.85 17.38 19.95
C LYS A 47 -9.09 16.54 18.71
N ALA A 48 -8.03 15.98 18.16
CA ALA A 48 -8.14 15.03 17.07
C ALA A 48 -8.84 13.74 17.54
N VAL A 49 -9.76 13.23 16.75
CA VAL A 49 -10.54 12.02 17.03
C VAL A 49 -10.18 10.97 16.00
N ARG A 50 -9.80 9.76 16.44
CA ARG A 50 -9.55 8.65 15.52
C ARG A 50 -10.85 8.25 14.84
N ILE A 51 -10.81 8.10 13.53
CA ILE A 51 -11.93 7.63 12.72
C ILE A 51 -11.52 6.37 11.96
N ASP A 52 -12.49 5.46 11.77
CA ASP A 52 -12.29 4.24 11.01
C ASP A 52 -12.65 4.49 9.53
N GLY A 53 -11.67 4.43 8.62
CA GLY A 53 -11.88 4.53 7.16
C GLY A 53 -11.11 5.68 6.49
N ASP A 54 -11.42 5.91 5.21
CA ASP A 54 -10.87 7.03 4.43
C ASP A 54 -11.61 8.31 4.78
N GLY A 55 -11.12 8.98 5.83
CA GLY A 55 -11.83 10.04 6.53
C GLY A 55 -11.73 11.45 5.96
N CYS A 56 -10.73 11.72 5.13
CA CYS A 56 -10.53 13.04 4.51
C CYS A 56 -11.36 13.13 3.23
N LYS A 57 -12.29 14.09 3.14
CA LYS A 57 -12.98 14.38 1.89
C LYS A 57 -11.99 15.00 0.91
N THR A 58 -11.76 14.32 -0.20
CA THR A 58 -10.91 14.82 -1.27
C THR A 58 -11.45 16.17 -1.76
N TYR A 59 -10.56 17.16 -1.91
CA TYR A 59 -10.81 18.55 -2.34
C TYR A 59 -11.38 19.52 -1.30
N ASP A 60 -12.21 19.06 -0.37
CA ASP A 60 -12.80 19.93 0.65
C ASP A 60 -11.89 20.03 1.88
N ASP A 61 -11.43 18.89 2.41
CA ASP A 61 -10.64 18.83 3.64
C ASP A 61 -9.15 19.06 3.35
N ALA A 62 -8.41 19.56 4.33
CA ALA A 62 -6.94 19.56 4.30
C ALA A 62 -6.41 18.30 4.99
N ASP A 63 -5.32 17.74 4.48
CA ASP A 63 -4.67 16.59 5.07
C ASP A 63 -3.18 16.80 5.32
N GLU A 64 -2.68 16.21 6.40
CA GLU A 64 -1.25 16.11 6.67
C GLU A 64 -0.88 14.67 6.96
N VAL A 65 0.08 14.16 6.18
CA VAL A 65 0.61 12.80 6.34
C VAL A 65 1.88 12.84 7.18
N ILE A 66 1.91 12.02 8.23
CA ILE A 66 3.04 11.79 9.11
C ILE A 66 3.46 10.32 8.96
N GLY A 67 4.66 10.08 8.43
CA GLY A 67 5.26 8.76 8.52
C GLY A 67 5.67 8.51 9.97
N SER A 68 5.08 7.49 10.61
CA SER A 68 5.31 7.19 12.03
C SER A 68 5.80 5.77 12.24
N VAL A 69 6.52 5.59 13.34
CA VAL A 69 7.01 4.30 13.82
C VAL A 69 6.61 4.20 15.28
N ASN A 70 5.93 3.13 15.66
CA ASN A 70 5.60 2.94 17.08
C ASN A 70 6.77 2.34 17.86
N GLN A 71 6.56 2.15 19.16
CA GLN A 71 7.55 1.60 20.09
C GLN A 71 8.05 0.19 19.70
N GLU A 72 7.25 -0.60 18.97
CA GLU A 72 7.61 -1.94 18.49
C GLU A 72 8.38 -1.91 17.15
N GLY A 73 8.61 -0.72 16.56
CA GLY A 73 9.27 -0.57 15.27
C GLY A 73 8.33 -0.76 14.06
N ASN A 74 7.02 -0.86 14.29
CA ASN A 74 6.03 -1.02 13.23
C ASN A 74 5.77 0.33 12.55
N GLN A 75 6.01 0.38 11.24
CA GLN A 75 5.75 1.56 10.42
C GLN A 75 4.26 1.67 10.07
N TYR A 76 3.71 2.87 10.16
CA TYR A 76 2.37 3.21 9.72
C TYR A 76 2.31 4.69 9.29
N ASP A 77 1.37 4.99 8.40
CA ASP A 77 1.08 6.36 8.01
C ASP A 77 -0.01 6.91 8.93
N LEU A 78 0.24 8.07 9.50
CA LEU A 78 -0.75 8.81 10.25
C LEU A 78 -1.25 9.98 9.41
N ILE A 79 -2.56 10.08 9.26
CA ILE A 79 -3.21 11.10 8.45
C ILE A 79 -4.03 11.97 9.38
N LEU A 80 -3.72 13.26 9.42
CA LEU A 80 -4.54 14.27 10.10
C LEU A 80 -5.45 14.93 9.07
N CYS A 81 -6.76 14.72 9.19
CA CYS A 81 -7.79 15.36 8.38
C CYS A 81 -8.32 16.60 9.10
N PHE A 82 -8.15 17.76 8.51
CA PHE A 82 -8.71 19.02 9.00
C PHE A 82 -10.00 19.30 8.24
N LYS A 83 -11.13 19.36 8.94
CA LYS A 83 -12.44 19.51 8.28
C LYS A 83 -12.68 20.91 7.78
N ALA A 84 -13.16 21.01 6.54
CA ALA A 84 -13.69 22.27 6.03
C ALA A 84 -15.06 22.59 6.62
N HIS A 85 -15.25 23.88 6.90
CA HIS A 85 -16.50 24.45 7.38
C HIS A 85 -17.05 25.42 6.36
N ARG A 86 -18.38 25.51 6.31
CA ARG A 86 -19.04 26.48 5.45
C ARG A 86 -18.94 27.87 6.08
N ALA A 87 -18.29 28.79 5.40
CA ALA A 87 -18.25 30.20 5.76
C ALA A 87 -19.58 30.90 5.41
N ASP A 88 -19.77 32.11 5.94
CA ASP A 88 -20.95 32.95 5.65
C ASP A 88 -21.07 33.30 4.15
N SER A 89 -19.95 33.30 3.43
CA SER A 89 -19.89 33.44 1.96
C SER A 89 -20.46 32.23 1.21
N GLY A 90 -20.68 31.11 1.90
CA GLY A 90 -21.09 29.82 1.32
C GLY A 90 -19.92 28.94 0.86
N GLU A 91 -18.69 29.45 0.92
CA GLU A 91 -17.47 28.70 0.56
C GLU A 91 -17.08 27.71 1.67
N MET A 92 -16.48 26.59 1.28
CA MET A 92 -15.89 25.62 2.20
C MET A 92 -14.46 26.04 2.50
N LEU A 93 -14.19 26.42 3.75
CA LEU A 93 -12.89 26.92 4.20
C LEU A 93 -12.40 26.09 5.38
N ILE A 94 -11.08 25.90 5.46
CA ILE A 94 -10.44 25.26 6.61
C ILE A 94 -10.26 26.32 7.69
N PRO A 95 -10.89 26.16 8.87
CA PRO A 95 -10.67 27.08 9.96
C PRO A 95 -9.23 26.91 10.47
N TYR A 96 -8.51 28.01 10.68
CA TYR A 96 -7.14 27.99 11.22
C TYR A 96 -6.96 28.86 12.47
N GLU A 97 -7.88 29.80 12.74
CA GLU A 97 -7.81 30.70 13.89
C GLU A 97 -9.21 31.01 14.41
N VAL A 98 -9.34 31.19 15.73
CA VAL A 98 -10.58 31.60 16.40
C VAL A 98 -10.32 32.90 17.14
N ASP A 99 -11.08 33.94 16.80
CA ASP A 99 -11.13 35.18 17.56
C ASP A 99 -11.96 34.97 18.83
N ALA A 100 -11.28 34.82 19.96
CA ALA A 100 -11.91 34.58 21.25
C ALA A 100 -12.82 35.73 21.72
N VAL A 101 -12.61 36.96 21.22
CA VAL A 101 -13.38 38.14 21.61
C VAL A 101 -14.71 38.18 20.88
N ASN A 102 -14.67 38.00 19.56
CA ASN A 102 -15.86 38.08 18.71
C ASN A 102 -16.55 36.73 18.49
N LYS A 103 -15.96 35.63 18.97
CA LYS A 103 -16.38 34.24 18.72
C LYS A 103 -16.52 33.94 17.22
N THR A 104 -15.75 34.63 16.39
CA THR A 104 -15.64 34.39 14.96
C THR A 104 -14.43 33.52 14.67
N TRP A 105 -14.45 32.81 13.56
CA TRP A 105 -13.30 32.03 13.10
C TRP A 105 -12.82 32.59 11.77
N GLN A 106 -11.52 32.45 11.54
CA GLN A 106 -10.92 32.72 10.25
C GLN A 106 -10.61 31.38 9.58
N GLY A 107 -10.98 31.27 8.31
CA GLY A 107 -10.60 30.16 7.47
C GLY A 107 -10.10 30.64 6.13
N ALA A 108 -9.43 29.73 5.43
CA ALA A 108 -8.98 29.95 4.06
C ALA A 108 -9.06 28.62 3.28
N GLY A 109 -8.74 28.68 2.00
CA GLY A 109 -8.68 27.47 1.16
C GLY A 109 -7.58 26.51 1.63
N THR A 110 -7.72 25.24 1.27
CA THR A 110 -6.82 24.13 1.64
C THR A 110 -5.33 24.40 1.38
N TYR A 111 -5.02 25.16 0.34
CA TYR A 111 -3.64 25.45 -0.09
C TYR A 111 -3.16 26.87 0.31
N ASP A 112 -3.91 27.58 1.13
CA ASP A 112 -3.50 28.89 1.64
C ASP A 112 -2.35 28.74 2.64
N ASP A 113 -1.38 29.67 2.59
CA ASP A 113 -0.19 29.63 3.46
C ASP A 113 -0.56 29.60 4.95
N LYS A 114 -1.67 30.24 5.36
CA LYS A 114 -2.10 30.24 6.76
C LYS A 114 -2.62 28.87 7.19
N VAL A 115 -3.38 28.20 6.32
CA VAL A 115 -3.87 26.84 6.57
C VAL A 115 -2.69 25.89 6.63
N ILE A 116 -1.75 25.96 5.68
CA ILE A 116 -0.55 25.12 5.66
C ILE A 116 0.29 25.30 6.93
N GLN A 117 0.47 26.54 7.40
CA GLN A 117 1.19 26.79 8.66
C GLN A 117 0.46 26.21 9.87
N TYR A 118 -0.86 26.38 9.92
CA TYR A 118 -1.69 25.82 10.98
C TYR A 118 -1.63 24.29 10.99
N THR A 119 -1.91 23.62 9.87
CA THR A 119 -1.91 22.15 9.79
C THR A 119 -0.54 21.57 10.14
N ARG A 120 0.54 22.21 9.66
CA ARG A 120 1.92 21.81 9.99
C ARG A 120 2.25 22.02 11.46
N SER A 121 1.74 23.07 12.11
CA SER A 121 1.94 23.28 13.54
C SER A 121 1.31 22.18 14.37
N ILE A 122 0.07 21.78 14.01
CA ILE A 122 -0.64 20.70 14.68
C ILE A 122 0.10 19.37 14.44
N LYS A 123 0.46 19.07 13.19
CA LYS A 123 1.29 17.91 12.83
C LYS A 123 2.54 17.77 13.70
N ASN A 124 3.28 18.86 13.90
CA ASN A 124 4.53 18.83 14.67
C ASN A 124 4.30 18.62 16.17
N SER A 125 3.15 19.04 16.68
CA SER A 125 2.77 18.87 18.09
C SER A 125 1.99 17.58 18.37
N PHE A 126 1.58 16.86 17.32
CA PHE A 126 0.68 15.73 17.44
C PHE A 126 1.40 14.50 17.99
N SER A 127 0.82 13.89 19.02
CA SER A 127 1.28 12.63 19.61
C SER A 127 0.16 11.60 19.58
N VAL A 128 0.49 10.38 19.16
CA VAL A 128 -0.44 9.25 19.14
C VAL A 128 -0.73 8.79 20.56
N SER A 129 -1.98 8.39 20.82
CA SER A 129 -2.37 7.85 22.12
C SER A 129 -1.89 6.39 22.29
N ASP A 130 -1.56 5.98 23.51
CA ASP A 130 -1.15 4.60 23.81
C ASP A 130 -2.20 3.56 23.36
N SER A 131 -3.48 3.91 23.44
CA SER A 131 -4.57 3.04 22.97
C SER A 131 -4.55 2.81 21.46
N ASP A 132 -4.18 3.84 20.70
CA ASP A 132 -4.09 3.73 19.24
C ASP A 132 -2.80 3.03 18.80
N GLU A 133 -1.73 3.11 19.59
CA GLU A 133 -0.54 2.27 19.39
C GLU A 133 -0.84 0.78 19.55
N GLN A 134 -1.61 0.41 20.58
CA GLN A 134 -2.05 -0.99 20.76
C GLN A 134 -2.94 -1.47 19.61
N PHE A 135 -3.81 -0.59 19.09
CA PHE A 135 -4.59 -0.89 17.90
C PHE A 135 -3.70 -1.19 16.70
N VAL A 136 -2.64 -0.40 16.50
CA VAL A 136 -1.66 -0.64 15.43
C VAL A 136 -1.00 -2.00 15.58
N ASN A 137 -0.49 -2.34 16.77
CA ASN A 137 0.19 -3.62 17.00
C ASN A 137 -0.70 -4.82 16.70
N LYS A 138 -1.98 -4.73 17.09
CA LYS A 138 -2.96 -5.78 16.83
C LYS A 138 -3.25 -5.97 15.33
N GLN A 139 -3.28 -4.89 14.56
CA GLN A 139 -3.65 -4.92 13.13
C GLN A 139 -2.44 -5.05 12.19
N TYR A 140 -1.24 -4.74 12.66
CA TYR A 140 -0.02 -4.70 11.84
C TYR A 140 0.30 -6.06 11.21
N TRP A 141 0.42 -7.10 12.04
CA TRP A 141 0.81 -8.44 11.58
C TRP A 141 -0.17 -9.04 10.57
N PRO A 142 -1.50 -9.03 10.79
CA PRO A 142 -2.46 -9.48 9.79
C PRO A 142 -2.29 -8.76 8.44
N LYS A 143 -2.10 -7.44 8.46
CA LYS A 143 -1.87 -6.66 7.22
C LYS A 143 -0.52 -6.97 6.58
N LYS A 144 0.54 -7.14 7.37
CA LYS A 144 1.88 -7.53 6.90
C LYS A 144 1.86 -8.89 6.24
N ILE A 145 1.20 -9.88 6.86
CA ILE A 145 1.02 -11.22 6.30
C ILE A 145 0.27 -11.13 4.96
N LYS A 146 -0.80 -10.35 4.89
CA LYS A 146 -1.54 -10.16 3.63
C LYS A 146 -0.67 -9.51 2.55
N ALA A 147 0.12 -8.49 2.91
CA ALA A 147 1.05 -7.83 2.01
C ALA A 147 2.15 -8.77 1.50
N ILE A 148 2.63 -9.72 2.32
CA ILE A 148 3.60 -10.75 1.94
C ILE A 148 2.97 -11.85 1.07
N LEU A 149 1.77 -12.31 1.43
CA LEU A 149 1.11 -13.41 0.74
C LEU A 149 0.68 -13.05 -0.68
N PHE A 150 0.33 -11.79 -0.93
CA PHE A 150 -0.08 -11.32 -2.25
C PHE A 150 0.99 -11.52 -3.35
N PRO A 151 2.22 -10.99 -3.24
CA PRO A 151 3.27 -11.19 -4.23
C PRO A 151 3.71 -12.66 -4.33
N LEU A 152 3.75 -13.40 -3.22
CA LEU A 152 4.04 -14.84 -3.24
C LEU A 152 2.96 -15.63 -4.01
N GLY A 153 1.69 -15.30 -3.80
CA GLY A 153 0.57 -15.88 -4.53
C GLY A 153 0.67 -15.63 -6.03
N ILE A 154 1.00 -14.39 -6.43
CA ILE A 154 1.24 -14.05 -7.85
C ILE A 154 2.40 -14.86 -8.42
N ALA A 155 3.50 -15.00 -7.67
CA ALA A 155 4.66 -15.78 -8.13
C ALA A 155 4.30 -17.26 -8.33
N VAL A 156 3.56 -17.87 -7.40
CA VAL A 156 3.10 -19.26 -7.51
C VAL A 156 2.19 -19.44 -8.73
N ILE A 157 1.21 -18.54 -8.91
CA ILE A 157 0.30 -18.57 -10.07
C ILE A 157 1.08 -18.42 -11.37
N SER A 158 2.07 -17.53 -11.40
CA SER A 158 2.92 -17.28 -12.57
C SER A 158 3.80 -18.48 -12.91
N ILE A 159 4.42 -19.13 -11.92
CA ILE A 159 5.21 -20.36 -12.11
C ILE A 159 4.32 -21.47 -12.66
N PHE A 160 3.16 -21.68 -12.06
CA PHE A 160 2.24 -22.74 -12.47
C PHE A 160 1.66 -22.48 -13.87
N GLY A 161 1.24 -21.24 -14.15
CA GLY A 161 0.75 -20.83 -15.46
C GLY A 161 1.81 -20.97 -16.55
N PHE A 162 3.05 -20.55 -16.27
CA PHE A 162 4.17 -20.71 -17.19
C PHE A 162 4.51 -22.19 -17.43
N TRP A 163 4.43 -23.03 -16.40
CA TRP A 163 4.61 -24.47 -16.54
C TRP A 163 3.56 -25.10 -17.46
N ILE A 164 2.28 -24.77 -17.26
CA ILE A 164 1.18 -25.23 -18.12
C ILE A 164 1.40 -24.75 -19.56
N PHE A 165 1.75 -23.48 -19.75
CA PHE A 165 2.02 -22.92 -21.06
C PHE A 165 3.14 -23.67 -21.78
N CYS A 166 4.27 -23.91 -21.10
CA CYS A 166 5.37 -24.70 -21.66
C CYS A 166 4.95 -26.13 -21.98
N TRP A 167 4.08 -26.74 -21.16
CA TRP A 167 3.55 -28.07 -21.40
C TRP A 167 2.68 -28.12 -22.67
N ILE A 168 1.78 -27.15 -22.85
CA ILE A 168 0.93 -27.00 -24.04
C ILE A 168 1.79 -26.77 -25.29
N VAL A 169 2.71 -25.82 -25.26
CA VAL A 169 3.62 -25.55 -26.40
C VAL A 169 4.44 -26.79 -26.73
N GLY A 170 4.97 -27.46 -25.71
CA GLY A 170 5.71 -28.70 -25.89
C GLY A 170 4.86 -29.83 -26.49
N TRP A 171 3.55 -29.88 -26.21
CA TRP A 171 2.61 -30.81 -26.83
C TRP A 171 2.35 -30.45 -28.30
N VAL A 172 2.09 -29.18 -28.61
CA VAL A 172 1.87 -28.68 -29.98
C VAL A 172 3.09 -28.93 -30.86
N VAL A 173 4.29 -28.54 -30.41
CA VAL A 173 5.54 -28.73 -31.16
C VAL A 173 5.82 -30.21 -31.43
N ARG A 174 5.58 -31.10 -30.45
CA ARG A 174 5.71 -32.55 -30.64
C ARG A 174 4.69 -33.10 -31.64
N GLY A 175 3.46 -32.58 -31.63
CA GLY A 175 2.41 -32.93 -32.60
C GLY A 175 2.81 -32.59 -34.03
N PHE A 176 3.32 -31.37 -34.27
CA PHE A 176 3.81 -30.96 -35.59
C PHE A 176 5.09 -31.68 -36.02
N ALA A 177 5.98 -32.01 -35.08
CA ALA A 177 7.25 -32.68 -35.38
C ALA A 177 7.11 -34.19 -35.59
N GLY A 178 5.92 -34.78 -35.39
CA GLY A 178 5.67 -36.22 -35.56
C GLY A 178 6.48 -37.11 -34.60
N ILE A 179 6.97 -36.56 -33.49
CA ILE A 179 7.83 -37.29 -32.53
C ILE A 179 6.93 -38.17 -31.65
N PRO A 180 7.05 -39.51 -31.71
CA PRO A 180 6.21 -40.41 -30.91
C PRO A 180 6.50 -40.24 -29.41
N MET A 181 5.44 -40.21 -28.60
CA MET A 181 5.51 -40.20 -27.13
C MET A 181 6.11 -41.51 -26.59
N ARG A 182 7.44 -41.72 -26.71
CA ARG A 182 8.17 -42.80 -26.00
C ARG A 182 9.70 -42.87 -26.18
N GLN A 183 10.36 -41.98 -26.93
CA GLN A 183 11.81 -42.09 -27.17
C GLN A 183 12.72 -41.38 -26.13
N ASP A 184 12.17 -40.73 -25.11
CA ASP A 184 12.95 -40.09 -24.02
C ASP A 184 13.36 -41.07 -22.89
N SER A 185 13.61 -42.34 -23.23
CA SER A 185 14.23 -43.33 -22.33
C SER A 185 15.59 -43.70 -22.92
N LYS A 186 16.65 -43.12 -22.33
CA LYS A 186 18.09 -43.43 -22.48
C LYS A 186 18.45 -44.46 -23.55
N LYS A 187 19.15 -44.00 -24.60
CA LYS A 187 20.39 -44.61 -25.07
C LYS A 187 21.48 -43.55 -25.06
#